data_AF-A0A941J237-F1
#
_entry.id   AF-A0A941J237-F1
#
_cell.length_a   1.000
_cell.length_b   1.000
_cell.length_c   1.000
_cell.angle_alpha   90.00
_cell.angle_beta   90.00
_cell.angle_gamma   90.00
#
_symmetry.space_group_name_H-M   'P 1'
#
loop_
_entity.id
_entity.type
_entity.pdbx_description
1 polymer ?
#
loop_
_entity_poly.entity_id
_entity_poly.type
_entity_poly.pdbx_seq_one_letter_code
_entity_poly.pdbx_strand_id
1 'polypeptide(L)'
;MIDSLDEAGTAGDQSEGRRVARELLQPLSALPAVRLLIGTRRDLIPALGHAIEVIDLDTDEHAREAVTEYARAVLLDAHDPDSLSPYRADPDLARTVAAGIAAQAGRSFLVARMNARALVHRQEVVDTSVEGWERTLPSDAREAFAAYLDRFGTARQKVVRLLRPLAYAQGEGLPWSTLWAPLAEALSGTPCTNDDLDWLFENAGSYITESDHGTGSVYRLYHETMAEYLRVPSRAAEHHRALATGLTGLVFTDPLTGERDWATAHPYILTHLASHAAAGGVLDRLLTDAEYLVHAHPASLLRALDSVTAEQGRRVASVYRTSAHLLPRLAVENRRDVLSVDAARYGEQELSRRLARGGVAGAVGHRGVGASGASADVDDGRRCDRATRHKHQQPPACHCRGRRRRGAGVGSADR
;
A
#
# COMPACT_ATOMS: atom_id res chain seq x y z
N MET A 1 13.28 -16.34 -9.15
CA MET A 1 12.26 -15.52 -9.83
C MET A 1 12.13 -14.24 -9.04
N ILE A 2 12.18 -13.10 -9.73
CA ILE A 2 11.97 -11.77 -9.16
C ILE A 2 10.81 -11.18 -9.95
N ASP A 3 9.82 -10.65 -9.28
CA ASP A 3 8.66 -10.02 -9.90
C ASP A 3 8.58 -8.54 -9.50
N SER A 4 7.90 -7.73 -10.31
CA SER A 4 7.70 -6.29 -10.08
C SER A 4 8.98 -5.52 -9.73
N LEU A 5 10.07 -5.69 -10.48
CA LEU A 5 11.32 -4.95 -10.23
C LEU A 5 11.14 -3.42 -10.31
N ASP A 6 10.16 -2.95 -11.08
CA ASP A 6 9.78 -1.53 -11.20
C ASP A 6 9.11 -0.96 -9.95
N GLU A 7 8.67 -1.82 -9.03
CA GLU A 7 8.14 -1.43 -7.72
C GLU A 7 9.22 -1.43 -6.62
N ALA A 8 10.47 -1.76 -6.97
CA ALA A 8 11.57 -1.76 -6.00
C ALA A 8 11.94 -0.33 -5.60
N GLY A 9 11.85 -0.05 -4.30
CA GLY A 9 12.24 1.24 -3.73
C GLY A 9 11.14 1.88 -2.92
N THR A 10 11.15 3.21 -2.89
CA THR A 10 10.06 3.99 -2.31
C THR A 10 8.99 4.22 -3.38
N ALA A 11 7.71 4.05 -3.06
CA ALA A 11 6.61 4.24 -4.02
C ALA A 11 6.75 5.54 -4.85
N GLY A 12 6.83 5.38 -6.17
CA GLY A 12 6.99 6.48 -7.13
C GLY A 12 8.43 6.84 -7.47
N ASP A 13 9.42 6.15 -6.88
CA ASP A 13 10.83 6.25 -7.21
C ASP A 13 11.34 4.98 -7.90
N GLN A 14 11.86 5.13 -9.13
CA GLN A 14 12.42 4.02 -9.91
C GLN A 14 13.94 3.86 -9.75
N SER A 15 14.60 4.75 -8.99
CA SER A 15 16.06 4.77 -8.87
C SER A 15 16.59 3.45 -8.29
N GLU A 16 15.91 2.91 -7.29
CA GLU A 16 16.25 1.65 -6.63
C GLU A 16 16.07 0.45 -7.56
N GLY A 17 14.97 0.37 -8.33
CA GLY A 17 14.80 -0.67 -9.36
C GLY A 17 15.94 -0.69 -10.38
N ARG A 18 16.38 0.48 -10.84
CA ARG A 18 17.55 0.60 -11.75
C ARG A 18 18.85 0.17 -11.08
N ARG A 19 19.04 0.50 -9.80
CA ARG A 19 20.22 0.13 -9.03
C ARG A 19 20.27 -1.39 -8.84
N VAL A 20 19.17 -2.02 -8.41
CA VAL A 20 19.06 -3.48 -8.27
C VAL A 20 19.34 -4.17 -9.61
N ALA A 21 18.78 -3.66 -10.71
CA ALA A 21 19.05 -4.18 -12.05
C ALA A 21 20.55 -4.21 -12.38
N ARG A 22 21.24 -3.08 -12.16
CA ARG A 22 22.65 -2.89 -12.54
C ARG A 22 23.66 -3.53 -11.58
N GLU A 23 23.44 -3.38 -10.28
CA GLU A 23 24.42 -3.75 -9.25
C GLU A 23 24.26 -5.19 -8.77
N LEU A 24 23.08 -5.80 -8.96
CA LEU A 24 22.81 -7.16 -8.50
C LEU A 24 22.42 -8.09 -9.64
N LEU A 25 21.38 -7.76 -10.42
CA LEU A 25 20.81 -8.70 -11.38
C LEU A 25 21.70 -8.91 -12.60
N GLN A 26 22.30 -7.84 -13.12
CA GLN A 26 23.23 -7.91 -14.24
C GLN A 26 24.50 -8.71 -13.90
N PRO A 27 25.18 -8.54 -12.75
CA PRO A 27 26.30 -9.42 -12.38
C PRO A 27 25.88 -10.89 -12.20
N LEU A 28 24.71 -11.14 -11.61
CA LEU A 28 24.21 -12.50 -11.39
C LEU A 28 23.86 -13.21 -12.70
N SER A 29 23.38 -12.49 -13.72
CA SER A 29 23.07 -13.10 -15.02
C SER A 29 24.30 -13.62 -15.75
N ALA A 30 25.50 -13.15 -15.41
CA ALA A 30 26.76 -13.64 -15.96
C ALA A 30 27.26 -14.93 -15.28
N LEU A 31 26.64 -15.39 -14.19
CA LEU A 31 27.06 -16.59 -13.46
C LEU A 31 26.42 -17.85 -14.06
N PRO A 32 27.21 -18.86 -14.52
CA PRO A 32 26.68 -20.05 -15.18
C PRO A 32 25.73 -20.89 -14.31
N ALA A 33 25.84 -20.79 -12.99
CA ALA A 33 25.04 -21.55 -12.02
C ALA A 33 23.68 -20.89 -11.69
N VAL A 34 23.41 -19.69 -12.20
CA VAL A 34 22.22 -18.91 -11.86
C VAL A 34 21.32 -18.78 -13.08
N ARG A 35 20.03 -19.11 -12.92
CA ARG A 35 18.98 -18.80 -13.90
C ARG A 35 18.03 -17.79 -13.28
N LEU A 36 17.88 -16.64 -13.94
CA LEU A 36 17.01 -15.56 -13.49
C LEU A 36 15.77 -15.48 -14.38
N LEU A 37 14.63 -15.31 -13.74
CA LEU A 37 13.36 -14.91 -14.38
C LEU A 37 12.93 -13.62 -13.68
N ILE A 38 12.81 -12.53 -14.44
CA ILE A 38 12.59 -11.17 -13.92
C ILE A 38 11.34 -10.60 -14.58
N GLY A 39 10.32 -10.27 -13.78
CA GLY A 39 9.18 -9.46 -14.19
C GLY A 39 9.49 -7.97 -13.97
N THR A 40 9.36 -7.15 -15.02
CA THR A 40 9.58 -5.70 -14.94
C THR A 40 8.96 -4.96 -16.13
N ARG A 41 8.77 -3.65 -15.98
CA ARG A 41 8.38 -2.76 -17.08
C ARG A 41 9.53 -2.48 -18.06
N ARG A 42 9.16 -2.11 -19.30
CA ARG A 42 10.09 -1.90 -20.43
C ARG A 42 11.21 -0.90 -20.14
N ASP A 43 10.94 0.10 -19.31
CA ASP A 43 11.87 1.16 -18.93
C ASP A 43 13.06 0.68 -18.09
N LEU A 44 12.93 -0.44 -17.38
CA LEU A 44 14.03 -1.04 -16.61
C LEU A 44 14.84 -2.09 -17.37
N ILE A 45 14.33 -2.60 -18.51
CA ILE A 45 15.03 -3.60 -19.33
C ILE A 45 16.46 -3.16 -19.71
N PRO A 46 16.71 -1.92 -20.17
CA PRO A 46 18.07 -1.49 -20.51
C PRO A 46 19.06 -1.57 -19.34
N ALA A 47 18.58 -1.50 -18.10
CA ALA A 47 19.41 -1.57 -16.90
C ALA A 47 19.89 -2.99 -16.57
N LEU A 48 19.29 -4.03 -17.17
CA LEU A 48 19.68 -5.43 -16.99
C LEU A 48 20.85 -5.85 -17.92
N GLY A 49 21.25 -4.98 -18.83
CA GLY A 49 22.31 -5.25 -19.81
C GLY A 49 21.82 -6.06 -21.01
N HIS A 50 22.76 -6.68 -21.72
CA HIS A 50 22.53 -7.27 -23.04
C HIS A 50 22.44 -8.81 -23.03
N ALA A 51 22.86 -9.44 -21.93
CA ALA A 51 22.84 -10.90 -21.77
C ALA A 51 21.49 -11.38 -21.20
N ILE A 52 20.40 -10.96 -21.86
CA ILE A 52 19.02 -11.29 -21.45
C ILE A 52 18.21 -11.72 -22.68
N GLU A 53 17.28 -12.64 -22.44
CA GLU A 53 16.21 -12.95 -23.38
C GLU A 53 14.93 -12.26 -22.88
N VAL A 54 14.30 -11.45 -23.74
CA VAL A 54 13.10 -10.69 -23.38
C VAL A 54 11.89 -11.39 -23.95
N ILE A 55 11.03 -11.89 -23.06
CA ILE A 55 9.69 -12.36 -23.42
C ILE A 55 8.77 -11.15 -23.34
N ASP A 56 8.50 -10.53 -24.49
CA ASP A 56 7.66 -9.35 -24.56
C ASP A 56 6.18 -9.75 -24.60
N LEU A 57 5.54 -9.73 -23.43
CA LEU A 57 4.10 -10.03 -23.28
C LEU A 57 3.22 -9.06 -24.07
N ASP A 58 3.73 -7.88 -24.44
CA ASP A 58 2.98 -6.94 -25.28
C ASP A 58 2.90 -7.41 -26.73
N THR A 59 3.63 -8.44 -27.18
CA THR A 59 3.68 -8.87 -28.59
C THR A 59 2.71 -9.99 -28.95
N ASP A 60 2.00 -10.56 -27.98
CA ASP A 60 1.08 -11.69 -28.23
C ASP A 60 -0.01 -11.31 -29.26
N GLU A 61 -0.05 -12.08 -30.34
CA GLU A 61 -1.00 -11.92 -31.44
C GLU A 61 -2.44 -12.25 -31.02
N HIS A 62 -2.61 -13.12 -30.01
CA HIS A 62 -3.91 -13.54 -29.47
C HIS A 62 -4.39 -12.68 -28.29
N ALA A 63 -3.60 -11.67 -27.90
CA ALA A 63 -3.92 -10.83 -26.73
C ALA A 63 -5.27 -10.11 -26.90
N ARG A 64 -5.63 -9.71 -28.12
CA ARG A 64 -6.88 -9.00 -28.39
C ARG A 64 -8.10 -9.91 -28.22
N GLU A 65 -8.02 -11.15 -28.71
CA GLU A 65 -9.05 -12.17 -28.52
C GLU A 65 -9.19 -12.50 -27.04
N ALA A 66 -8.08 -12.66 -26.33
CA ALA A 66 -8.07 -12.92 -24.89
C ALA A 66 -8.69 -11.76 -24.08
N VAL A 67 -8.37 -10.51 -24.44
CA VAL A 67 -8.98 -9.31 -23.84
C VAL A 67 -10.47 -9.24 -24.14
N THR A 68 -10.89 -9.60 -25.36
CA THR A 68 -12.31 -9.65 -25.75
C THR A 68 -13.06 -10.68 -24.91
N GLU A 69 -12.55 -11.91 -24.80
CA GLU A 69 -13.20 -12.96 -24.02
C GLU A 69 -13.22 -12.61 -22.53
N TYR A 70 -12.14 -12.01 -22.03
CA TYR A 70 -12.09 -11.51 -20.66
C TYR A 70 -13.14 -10.41 -20.41
N ALA A 71 -13.24 -9.41 -21.28
CA ALA A 71 -14.25 -8.35 -21.16
C ALA A 71 -15.67 -8.93 -21.20
N ARG A 72 -15.93 -9.90 -22.09
CA ARG A 72 -17.20 -10.62 -22.18
C ARG A 72 -17.54 -11.35 -20.88
N ALA A 73 -16.57 -12.06 -20.29
CA ALA A 73 -16.76 -12.74 -19.01
C ALA A 73 -17.12 -11.77 -17.87
N VAL A 74 -16.46 -10.60 -17.82
CA VAL A 74 -16.77 -9.55 -16.83
C VAL A 74 -18.16 -8.93 -17.08
N LEU A 75 -18.54 -8.68 -18.33
CA LEU A 75 -19.87 -8.17 -18.67
C LEU A 75 -20.97 -9.17 -18.30
N LEU A 76 -20.78 -10.46 -18.58
CA LEU A 76 -21.77 -11.49 -18.24
C LEU A 76 -21.87 -11.73 -16.74
N ASP A 77 -20.75 -11.58 -16.03
CA ASP A 77 -20.63 -11.76 -14.58
C ASP A 77 -21.28 -13.07 -14.09
N ALA A 78 -21.10 -14.13 -14.87
CA ALA A 78 -21.81 -15.40 -14.70
C ALA A 78 -21.47 -16.12 -13.39
N HIS A 79 -20.33 -15.78 -12.77
CA HIS A 79 -19.87 -16.37 -11.52
C HIS A 79 -20.58 -15.82 -10.27
N ASP A 80 -21.24 -14.66 -10.38
CA ASP A 80 -22.08 -14.13 -9.31
C ASP A 80 -23.56 -14.48 -9.59
N PRO A 81 -24.21 -15.34 -8.78
CA PRO A 81 -25.62 -15.67 -8.92
C PRO A 81 -26.55 -14.47 -8.74
N ASP A 82 -26.13 -13.47 -7.95
CA ASP A 82 -26.91 -12.29 -7.61
C ASP A 82 -26.57 -11.08 -8.51
N SER A 83 -25.77 -11.30 -9.57
CA SER A 83 -25.37 -10.24 -10.49
C SER A 83 -26.56 -9.55 -11.15
N LEU A 84 -26.55 -8.22 -11.10
CA LEU A 84 -27.51 -7.34 -11.79
C LEU A 84 -26.97 -6.84 -13.13
N SER A 85 -25.98 -7.53 -13.72
CA SER A 85 -25.43 -7.10 -15.00
C SER A 85 -26.51 -7.08 -16.10
N PRO A 86 -26.67 -5.94 -16.82
CA PRO A 86 -27.66 -5.84 -17.88
C PRO A 86 -27.30 -6.69 -19.12
N TYR A 87 -26.04 -7.12 -19.23
CA TYR A 87 -25.54 -7.93 -20.35
C TYR A 87 -25.78 -9.44 -20.15
N ARG A 88 -26.17 -9.87 -18.94
CA ARG A 88 -26.34 -11.29 -18.62
C ARG A 88 -27.43 -11.97 -19.45
N ALA A 89 -28.50 -11.25 -19.78
CA ALA A 89 -29.63 -11.76 -20.54
C ALA A 89 -29.41 -11.74 -22.07
N ASP A 90 -28.36 -11.05 -22.54
CA ASP A 90 -28.07 -10.91 -23.97
C ASP A 90 -26.56 -11.16 -24.26
N PRO A 91 -26.17 -12.43 -24.45
CA PRO A 91 -24.79 -12.79 -24.74
C PRO A 91 -24.23 -12.22 -26.05
N ASP A 92 -25.09 -11.92 -27.02
CA ASP A 92 -24.68 -11.37 -28.32
C ASP A 92 -24.36 -9.88 -28.21
N LEU A 93 -25.16 -9.12 -27.45
CA LEU A 93 -24.82 -7.77 -27.07
C LEU A 93 -23.55 -7.74 -26.23
N ALA A 94 -23.41 -8.64 -25.24
CA ALA A 94 -22.20 -8.75 -24.43
C ALA A 94 -20.94 -8.99 -25.28
N ARG A 95 -21.03 -9.85 -26.31
CA ARG A 95 -19.95 -10.11 -27.27
C ARG A 95 -19.61 -8.87 -28.10
N THR A 96 -20.63 -8.15 -28.57
CA THR A 96 -20.45 -6.92 -29.37
C THR A 96 -19.79 -5.82 -28.55
N VAL A 97 -20.28 -5.60 -27.32
CA VAL A 97 -19.71 -4.61 -26.40
C VAL A 97 -18.28 -4.99 -25.99
N ALA A 98 -18.02 -6.27 -25.71
CA ALA A 98 -16.68 -6.76 -25.40
C ALA A 98 -15.67 -6.52 -26.53
N ALA A 99 -16.09 -6.69 -27.80
CA ALA A 99 -15.24 -6.43 -28.95
C ALA A 99 -14.89 -4.93 -29.08
N GLY A 100 -15.84 -4.03 -28.81
CA GLY A 100 -15.57 -2.59 -28.77
C GLY A 100 -14.69 -2.17 -27.60
N ILE A 101 -14.88 -2.76 -26.41
CA ILE A 101 -13.97 -2.58 -25.27
C ILE A 101 -12.55 -3.01 -25.64
N ALA A 102 -12.38 -4.17 -26.27
CA ALA A 102 -11.06 -4.63 -26.73
C ALA A 102 -10.49 -3.73 -27.84
N ALA A 103 -11.33 -3.11 -28.66
CA ALA A 103 -10.92 -2.10 -29.64
C ALA A 103 -10.24 -0.89 -28.98
N GLN A 104 -10.79 -0.39 -27.87
CA GLN A 104 -10.19 0.72 -27.14
C GLN A 104 -9.05 0.30 -26.22
N ALA A 105 -9.21 -0.79 -25.47
CA ALA A 105 -8.23 -1.27 -24.50
C ALA A 105 -6.95 -1.84 -25.13
N GLY A 106 -7.00 -2.19 -26.42
CA GLY A 106 -5.92 -2.89 -27.11
C GLY A 106 -5.58 -4.21 -26.42
N ARG A 107 -4.36 -4.32 -25.90
CA ARG A 107 -3.84 -5.49 -25.18
C ARG A 107 -3.97 -5.38 -23.65
N SER A 108 -4.58 -4.30 -23.14
CA SER A 108 -4.65 -4.03 -21.71
C SER A 108 -5.86 -4.68 -21.04
N PHE A 109 -5.64 -5.78 -20.34
CA PHE A 109 -6.65 -6.42 -19.49
C PHE A 109 -7.20 -5.50 -18.40
N LEU A 110 -6.36 -4.59 -17.88
CA LEU A 110 -6.79 -3.61 -16.88
C LEU A 110 -7.82 -2.64 -17.48
N VAL A 111 -7.54 -2.04 -18.63
CA VAL A 111 -8.45 -1.10 -19.29
C VAL A 111 -9.76 -1.80 -19.67
N ALA A 112 -9.67 -3.03 -20.17
CA ALA A 112 -10.85 -3.84 -20.46
C ALA A 112 -11.69 -4.13 -19.20
N ARG A 113 -11.04 -4.51 -18.09
CA ARG A 113 -11.71 -4.72 -16.79
C ARG A 113 -12.41 -3.45 -16.31
N MET A 114 -11.73 -2.31 -16.38
CA MET A 114 -12.27 -1.03 -15.89
C MET A 114 -13.49 -0.60 -16.69
N ASN A 115 -13.42 -0.68 -18.02
CA ASN A 115 -14.55 -0.42 -18.91
C ASN A 115 -15.73 -1.35 -18.63
N ALA A 116 -15.50 -2.66 -18.64
CA ALA A 116 -16.57 -3.65 -18.42
C ALA A 116 -17.22 -3.50 -17.03
N ARG A 117 -16.42 -3.36 -15.96
CA ARG A 117 -16.95 -3.14 -14.60
C ARG A 117 -17.71 -1.82 -14.47
N ALA A 118 -17.27 -0.75 -15.16
CA ALA A 118 -17.97 0.52 -15.13
C ALA A 118 -19.39 0.38 -15.70
N LEU A 119 -19.54 -0.31 -16.84
CA LEU A 119 -20.85 -0.58 -17.46
C LEU A 119 -21.75 -1.44 -16.56
N VAL A 120 -21.22 -2.55 -16.02
CA VAL A 120 -21.96 -3.43 -15.10
C VAL A 120 -22.41 -2.68 -13.85
N HIS A 121 -21.52 -1.92 -13.22
CA HIS A 121 -21.83 -1.22 -11.97
C HIS A 121 -22.82 -0.07 -12.17
N ARG A 122 -22.77 0.63 -13.31
CA ARG A 122 -23.74 1.68 -13.67
C ARG A 122 -25.07 1.12 -14.18
N GLN A 123 -25.14 -0.20 -14.41
CA GLN A 123 -26.26 -0.85 -15.10
C GLN A 123 -26.53 -0.18 -16.46
N GLU A 124 -25.46 0.20 -17.14
CA GLU A 124 -25.50 0.96 -18.39
C GLU A 124 -25.47 -0.01 -19.58
N VAL A 125 -26.48 0.09 -20.44
CA VAL A 125 -26.55 -0.63 -21.71
C VAL A 125 -26.06 0.31 -22.81
N VAL A 126 -24.96 -0.08 -23.46
CA VAL A 126 -24.40 0.69 -24.58
C VAL A 126 -25.28 0.49 -25.81
N ASP A 127 -25.68 1.60 -26.44
CA ASP A 127 -26.36 1.57 -27.73
C ASP A 127 -25.34 1.34 -28.86
N THR A 128 -25.17 0.08 -29.27
CA THR A 128 -24.23 -0.32 -30.31
C THR A 128 -24.71 0.02 -31.73
N SER A 129 -25.91 0.60 -31.89
CA SER A 129 -26.41 1.04 -33.20
C SER A 129 -25.84 2.38 -33.64
N VAL A 130 -25.31 3.18 -32.70
CA VAL A 130 -24.71 4.48 -32.96
C VAL A 130 -23.31 4.29 -33.56
N GLU A 131 -23.06 4.88 -34.72
CA GLU A 131 -21.74 4.80 -35.36
C GLU A 131 -20.63 5.38 -34.47
N GLY A 132 -19.55 4.59 -34.27
CA GLY A 132 -18.39 5.01 -33.49
C GLY A 132 -18.59 5.01 -31.97
N TRP A 133 -19.64 4.34 -31.47
CA TRP A 133 -19.90 4.21 -30.02
C TRP A 133 -18.67 3.68 -29.25
N GLU A 134 -17.83 2.85 -29.86
CA GLU A 134 -16.64 2.29 -29.22
C GLU A 134 -15.68 3.40 -28.77
N ARG A 135 -15.60 4.51 -29.52
CA ARG A 135 -14.71 5.65 -29.24
C ARG A 135 -15.13 6.45 -28.01
N THR A 136 -16.32 6.19 -27.47
CA THR A 136 -16.78 6.80 -26.22
C THR A 136 -16.19 6.10 -24.99
N LEU A 137 -15.67 4.88 -25.16
CA LEU A 137 -15.03 4.11 -24.09
C LEU A 137 -13.59 4.59 -23.88
N PRO A 138 -13.12 4.73 -22.62
CA PRO A 138 -11.72 4.99 -22.29
C PRO A 138 -10.73 4.04 -22.98
N SER A 139 -9.69 4.62 -23.57
CA SER A 139 -8.64 3.92 -24.31
C SER A 139 -7.45 3.52 -23.42
N ASP A 140 -7.24 4.23 -22.32
CA ASP A 140 -6.19 3.94 -21.35
C ASP A 140 -6.70 3.91 -19.89
N ALA A 141 -5.86 3.41 -19.00
CA ALA A 141 -6.24 3.20 -17.60
C ALA A 141 -6.36 4.51 -16.81
N ARG A 142 -5.65 5.57 -17.22
CA ARG A 142 -5.75 6.91 -16.64
C ARG A 142 -7.06 7.56 -17.04
N GLU A 143 -7.49 7.47 -18.29
CA GLU A 143 -8.81 7.89 -18.76
C GLU A 143 -9.92 7.10 -18.05
N ALA A 144 -9.79 5.78 -17.95
CA ALA A 144 -10.77 4.93 -17.29
C ALA A 144 -10.90 5.27 -15.80
N PHE A 145 -9.78 5.55 -15.12
CA PHE A 145 -9.79 5.95 -13.72
C PHE A 145 -10.34 7.37 -13.53
N ALA A 146 -10.04 8.30 -14.44
CA ALA A 146 -10.63 9.63 -14.43
C ALA A 146 -12.16 9.57 -14.59
N ALA A 147 -12.67 8.81 -15.57
CA ALA A 147 -14.10 8.61 -15.79
C ALA A 147 -14.79 7.93 -14.59
N TYR A 148 -14.09 7.02 -13.90
CA TYR A 148 -14.55 6.46 -12.63
C TYR A 148 -14.65 7.54 -11.55
N LEU A 149 -13.64 8.40 -11.38
CA LEU A 149 -13.64 9.46 -10.38
C LEU A 149 -14.69 10.54 -10.67
N ASP A 150 -14.95 10.84 -11.94
CA ASP A 150 -15.92 11.86 -12.36
C ASP A 150 -17.36 11.49 -11.98
N ARG A 151 -17.66 10.19 -11.84
CA ARG A 151 -18.98 9.70 -11.39
C ARG A 151 -19.38 10.23 -10.00
N PHE A 152 -18.39 10.59 -9.17
CA PHE A 152 -18.63 11.08 -7.81
C PHE A 152 -19.02 12.56 -7.78
N GLY A 153 -19.02 13.27 -8.92
CA GLY A 153 -19.42 14.67 -9.01
C GLY A 153 -18.71 15.54 -7.97
N THR A 154 -19.48 16.18 -7.09
CA THR A 154 -18.95 17.03 -6.01
C THR A 154 -18.08 16.27 -4.99
N ALA A 155 -18.30 14.97 -4.82
CA ALA A 155 -17.52 14.13 -3.92
C ALA A 155 -16.20 13.62 -4.53
N ARG A 156 -15.92 13.89 -5.81
CA ARG A 156 -14.69 13.48 -6.50
C ARG A 156 -13.43 13.84 -5.72
N GLN A 157 -13.34 15.07 -5.22
CA GLN A 157 -12.17 15.53 -4.47
C GLN A 157 -12.03 14.81 -3.12
N LYS A 158 -13.15 14.47 -2.47
CA LYS A 158 -13.14 13.63 -1.26
C LYS A 158 -12.56 12.25 -1.56
N VAL A 159 -13.01 11.59 -2.64
CA VAL A 159 -12.50 10.27 -3.04
C VAL A 159 -11.00 10.32 -3.36
N VAL A 160 -10.56 11.27 -4.17
CA VAL A 160 -9.13 11.44 -4.51
C VAL A 160 -8.29 11.67 -3.25
N ARG A 161 -8.76 12.52 -2.34
CA ARG A 161 -8.10 12.79 -1.06
C ARG A 161 -7.91 11.51 -0.24
N LEU A 162 -8.97 10.72 -0.10
CA LEU A 162 -8.96 9.52 0.72
C LEU A 162 -8.18 8.36 0.08
N LEU A 163 -8.12 8.27 -1.25
CA LEU A 163 -7.32 7.25 -1.94
C LEU A 163 -5.82 7.60 -2.00
N ARG A 164 -5.45 8.88 -1.88
CA ARG A 164 -4.06 9.33 -2.07
C ARG A 164 -3.04 8.66 -1.12
N PRO A 165 -3.32 8.43 0.18
CA PRO A 165 -2.38 7.69 1.04
C PRO A 165 -2.00 6.33 0.48
N LEU A 166 -2.94 5.60 -0.13
CA LEU A 166 -2.67 4.30 -0.74
C LEU A 166 -1.72 4.38 -1.94
N ALA A 167 -1.72 5.50 -2.66
CA ALA A 167 -0.81 5.72 -3.78
C ALA A 167 0.66 5.90 -3.35
N TYR A 168 0.88 6.16 -2.05
CA TYR A 168 2.20 6.29 -1.43
C TYR A 168 2.50 5.17 -0.42
N ALA A 169 1.59 4.20 -0.27
CA ALA A 169 1.79 3.08 0.62
C ALA A 169 3.06 2.30 0.23
N GLN A 170 3.82 1.87 1.23
CA GLN A 170 5.05 1.10 1.04
C GLN A 170 4.81 -0.36 1.40
N GLY A 171 5.62 -1.25 0.83
CA GLY A 171 5.54 -2.68 1.12
C GLY A 171 4.19 -3.26 0.70
N GLU A 172 3.55 -4.01 1.61
CA GLU A 172 2.33 -4.78 1.31
C GLU A 172 1.06 -3.92 1.25
N GLY A 173 1.11 -2.70 1.79
CA GLY A 173 -0.01 -1.77 1.80
C GLY A 173 -0.11 -0.98 3.11
N LEU A 174 -1.17 -0.17 3.20
CA LEU A 174 -1.42 0.68 4.36
C LEU A 174 -2.42 0.02 5.34
N PRO A 175 -2.13 -0.05 6.64
CA PRO A 175 -3.07 -0.50 7.67
C PRO A 175 -4.28 0.43 7.81
N TRP A 176 -5.47 -0.15 8.06
CA TRP A 176 -6.73 0.60 8.24
C TRP A 176 -6.79 1.44 9.51
N SER A 177 -6.62 0.77 10.66
CA SER A 177 -7.21 1.20 11.94
C SER A 177 -6.66 2.51 12.49
N THR A 178 -5.38 2.79 12.29
CA THR A 178 -4.70 3.93 12.95
C THR A 178 -3.93 4.84 12.02
N LEU A 179 -3.66 4.42 10.77
CA LEU A 179 -2.75 5.16 9.90
C LEU A 179 -3.45 5.86 8.75
N TRP A 180 -4.47 5.26 8.14
CA TRP A 180 -5.03 5.79 6.89
C TRP A 180 -5.63 7.18 7.04
N ALA A 181 -6.59 7.37 7.95
CA ALA A 181 -7.24 8.67 8.14
C ALA A 181 -6.24 9.78 8.49
N PRO A 182 -5.33 9.61 9.47
CA PRO A 182 -4.31 10.62 9.76
C PRO A 182 -3.38 10.94 8.58
N LEU A 183 -3.05 9.96 7.74
CA LEU A 183 -2.21 10.20 6.56
C LEU A 183 -2.98 10.89 5.43
N ALA A 184 -4.28 10.62 5.29
CA ALA A 184 -5.14 11.40 4.39
C ALA A 184 -5.18 12.86 4.83
N GLU A 185 -5.34 13.11 6.13
CA GLU A 185 -5.30 14.45 6.71
C GLU A 185 -3.94 15.12 6.53
N ALA A 186 -2.84 14.43 6.80
CA ALA A 186 -1.48 14.97 6.63
C ALA A 186 -1.21 15.38 5.17
N LEU A 187 -1.70 14.60 4.19
CA LEU A 187 -1.53 14.90 2.78
C LEU A 187 -2.43 16.02 2.25
N SER A 188 -3.59 16.23 2.87
CA SER A 188 -4.59 17.18 2.36
C SER A 188 -4.75 18.44 3.21
N GLY A 189 -4.22 18.46 4.44
CA GLY A 189 -4.48 19.50 5.43
C GLY A 189 -5.95 19.61 5.82
N THR A 190 -6.74 18.54 5.67
CA THR A 190 -8.17 18.55 6.00
C THR A 190 -8.49 17.39 6.92
N PRO A 191 -9.25 17.60 8.00
CA PRO A 191 -9.64 16.53 8.91
C PRO A 191 -10.24 15.33 8.19
N CYS A 192 -9.81 14.14 8.60
CA CYS A 192 -10.28 12.87 8.07
C CYS A 192 -10.64 11.95 9.24
N THR A 193 -11.85 11.39 9.22
CA THR A 193 -12.34 10.46 10.25
C THR A 193 -12.39 9.02 9.71
N ASN A 194 -12.62 8.04 10.59
CA ASN A 194 -12.91 6.68 10.15
C ASN A 194 -14.24 6.60 9.38
N ASP A 195 -15.24 7.42 9.72
CA ASP A 195 -16.49 7.51 8.96
C ASP A 195 -16.27 7.93 7.49
N ASP A 196 -15.26 8.77 7.22
CA ASP A 196 -14.87 9.10 5.85
C ASP A 196 -14.33 7.89 5.09
N LEU A 197 -13.59 7.01 5.78
CA LEU A 197 -13.06 5.78 5.20
C LEU A 197 -14.15 4.73 5.01
N ASP A 198 -15.07 4.58 5.97
CA ASP A 198 -16.25 3.72 5.83
C ASP A 198 -17.08 4.14 4.62
N TRP A 199 -17.34 5.46 4.48
CA TRP A 199 -17.99 6.01 3.30
C TRP A 199 -17.21 5.72 2.01
N LEU A 200 -15.87 5.81 2.03
CA LEU A 200 -15.04 5.46 0.87
C LEU A 200 -15.23 4.00 0.47
N PHE A 201 -15.32 3.07 1.42
CA PHE A 201 -15.47 1.65 1.12
C PHE A 201 -16.84 1.33 0.53
N GLU A 202 -17.89 1.92 1.10
CA GLU A 202 -19.25 1.78 0.61
C GLU A 202 -19.43 2.33 -0.81
N ASN A 203 -18.71 3.41 -1.16
CA ASN A 203 -18.95 4.15 -2.41
C ASN A 203 -17.85 3.94 -3.47
N ALA A 204 -16.63 3.58 -3.06
CA ALA A 204 -15.44 3.55 -3.91
C ALA A 204 -14.50 2.35 -3.68
N GLY A 205 -14.93 1.34 -2.90
CA GLY A 205 -14.12 0.17 -2.55
C GLY A 205 -13.70 -0.73 -3.72
N SER A 206 -14.32 -0.59 -4.90
CA SER A 206 -14.11 -1.49 -6.05
C SER A 206 -12.68 -1.58 -6.59
N TYR A 207 -11.82 -0.61 -6.25
CA TYR A 207 -10.41 -0.53 -6.65
C TYR A 207 -9.45 -0.60 -5.46
N ILE A 208 -9.96 -0.92 -4.27
CA ILE A 208 -9.15 -1.13 -3.08
C ILE A 208 -9.05 -2.64 -2.88
N THR A 209 -7.83 -3.13 -2.72
CA THR A 209 -7.56 -4.53 -2.39
C THR A 209 -7.15 -4.62 -0.94
N GLU A 210 -7.82 -5.50 -0.20
CA GLU A 210 -7.48 -5.89 1.15
C GLU A 210 -6.64 -7.18 1.13
N SER A 211 -5.63 -7.25 1.97
CA SER A 211 -4.83 -8.46 2.19
C SER A 211 -4.65 -8.66 3.70
N ASP A 212 -4.89 -9.87 4.18
CA ASP A 212 -4.74 -10.23 5.60
C ASP A 212 -3.32 -10.78 5.83
N HIS A 213 -2.57 -10.13 6.71
CA HIS A 213 -1.19 -10.50 7.03
C HIS A 213 -1.04 -11.08 8.45
N GLY A 214 -2.13 -11.60 9.03
CA GLY A 214 -2.13 -12.25 10.35
C GLY A 214 -1.90 -11.31 11.54
N THR A 215 -1.30 -10.14 11.30
CA THR A 215 -1.13 -9.02 12.23
C THR A 215 -2.15 -7.89 11.98
N GLY A 216 -2.95 -8.02 10.94
CA GLY A 216 -3.99 -7.08 10.53
C GLY A 216 -4.16 -7.03 9.01
N SER A 217 -5.25 -6.41 8.58
CA SER A 217 -5.51 -6.13 7.16
C SER A 217 -4.71 -4.92 6.68
N VAL A 218 -4.06 -5.06 5.53
CA VAL A 218 -3.43 -3.96 4.79
C VAL A 218 -4.17 -3.71 3.49
N TYR A 219 -4.16 -2.45 3.06
CA TYR A 219 -4.94 -1.97 1.94
C TYR A 219 -4.05 -1.33 0.90
N ARG A 220 -4.32 -1.63 -0.36
CA ARG A 220 -3.62 -1.06 -1.51
C ARG A 220 -4.58 -0.75 -2.63
N LEU A 221 -4.14 0.10 -3.56
CA LEU A 221 -4.84 0.24 -4.83
C LEU A 221 -4.68 -1.04 -5.63
N TYR A 222 -5.72 -1.40 -6.39
CA TYR A 222 -5.75 -2.62 -7.18
C TYR A 222 -4.62 -2.68 -8.23
N HIS A 223 -4.19 -1.52 -8.76
CA HIS A 223 -3.13 -1.45 -9.77
C HIS A 223 -2.27 -0.19 -9.61
N GLU A 224 -0.98 -0.31 -9.92
CA GLU A 224 -0.01 0.79 -9.80
C GLU A 224 -0.36 2.00 -10.68
N THR A 225 -1.02 1.80 -11.82
CA THR A 225 -1.49 2.89 -12.69
C THR A 225 -2.45 3.84 -11.97
N MET A 226 -3.23 3.35 -11.01
CA MET A 226 -4.11 4.20 -10.19
C MET A 226 -3.29 5.01 -9.18
N ALA A 227 -2.25 4.40 -8.60
CA ALA A 227 -1.30 5.11 -7.75
C ALA A 227 -0.60 6.22 -8.54
N GLU A 228 -0.08 5.91 -9.73
CA GLU A 228 0.50 6.90 -10.66
C GLU A 228 -0.46 8.03 -11.04
N TYR A 229 -1.75 7.75 -11.16
CA TYR A 229 -2.76 8.78 -11.41
C TYR A 229 -2.90 9.74 -10.21
N LEU A 230 -2.92 9.18 -8.99
CA LEU A 230 -3.14 9.94 -7.76
C LEU A 230 -1.89 10.66 -7.27
N ARG A 231 -0.71 10.16 -7.61
CA ARG A 231 0.58 10.82 -7.37
C ARG A 231 0.72 12.01 -8.30
N VAL A 232 1.21 13.10 -7.74
CA VAL A 232 1.55 14.32 -8.49
C VAL A 232 3.09 14.42 -8.47
N PRO A 233 3.80 14.05 -9.55
CA PRO A 233 5.27 13.92 -9.53
C PRO A 233 5.98 15.19 -9.04
N SER A 234 5.51 16.37 -9.44
CA SER A 234 6.07 17.66 -9.00
C SER A 234 5.93 17.94 -7.50
N ARG A 235 5.03 17.23 -6.81
CA ARG A 235 4.78 17.33 -5.36
C ARG A 235 5.18 16.06 -4.60
N ALA A 236 5.88 15.12 -5.24
CA ALA A 236 6.21 13.84 -4.62
C ALA A 236 7.00 14.03 -3.32
N ALA A 237 8.07 14.83 -3.33
CA ALA A 237 8.86 15.10 -2.13
C ALA A 237 8.04 15.79 -1.02
N GLU A 238 7.13 16.70 -1.38
CA GLU A 238 6.24 17.35 -0.42
C GLU A 238 5.28 16.34 0.23
N HIS A 239 4.67 15.46 -0.56
CA HIS A 239 3.78 14.41 -0.07
C HIS A 239 4.52 13.40 0.82
N HIS A 240 5.73 12.96 0.43
CA HIS A 240 6.55 12.09 1.28
C HIS A 240 6.93 12.77 2.60
N ARG A 241 7.24 14.07 2.58
CA ARG A 241 7.50 14.85 3.80
C ARG A 241 6.26 14.94 4.70
N ALA A 242 5.09 15.19 4.12
CA ALA A 242 3.83 15.24 4.85
C ALA A 242 3.51 13.89 5.50
N LEU A 243 3.68 12.78 4.76
CA LEU A 243 3.53 11.43 5.27
C LEU A 243 4.53 11.12 6.39
N ALA A 244 5.81 11.45 6.21
CA ALA A 244 6.82 11.26 7.26
C ALA A 244 6.47 12.03 8.54
N THR A 245 5.98 13.26 8.39
CA THR A 245 5.55 14.10 9.51
C THR A 245 4.31 13.51 10.19
N GLY A 246 3.30 13.09 9.41
CA GLY A 246 2.09 12.44 9.93
C GLY A 246 2.40 11.14 10.68
N LEU A 247 3.18 10.24 10.07
CA LEU A 247 3.64 9.00 10.69
C LEU A 247 4.40 9.25 12.00
N THR A 248 5.28 10.26 12.02
CA THR A 248 6.02 10.63 13.23
C THR A 248 5.10 11.19 14.32
N GLY A 249 4.05 11.92 13.94
CA GLY A 249 3.06 12.48 14.87
C GLY A 249 2.11 11.43 15.48
N LEU A 250 2.01 10.25 14.88
CA LEU A 250 1.21 9.14 15.40
C LEU A 250 1.95 8.33 16.48
N VAL A 251 3.24 8.58 16.68
CA VAL A 251 4.00 7.95 17.76
C VAL A 251 3.69 8.69 19.05
N PHE A 252 3.30 7.93 20.08
CA PHE A 252 3.03 8.50 21.39
C PHE A 252 4.23 9.30 21.87
N THR A 253 3.98 10.55 22.30
CA THR A 253 5.00 11.42 22.88
C THR A 253 4.67 11.59 24.35
N ASP A 254 5.60 11.21 25.22
CA ASP A 254 5.45 11.36 26.66
C ASP A 254 5.32 12.86 27.01
N PRO A 255 4.21 13.30 27.61
CA PRO A 255 4.01 14.71 27.96
C PRO A 255 5.03 15.28 28.95
N LEU A 256 5.67 14.43 29.76
CA LEU A 256 6.63 14.85 30.80
C LEU A 256 8.04 15.05 30.23
N THR A 257 8.47 14.14 29.36
CA THR A 257 9.84 14.15 28.79
C THR A 257 9.91 14.79 27.41
N GLY A 258 8.78 14.83 26.69
CA GLY A 258 8.72 15.21 25.28
C GLY A 258 9.34 14.19 24.33
N GLU A 259 9.72 13.00 24.83
CA GLU A 259 10.31 11.93 24.04
C GLU A 259 9.25 11.05 23.39
N ARG A 260 9.57 10.52 22.21
CA ARG A 260 8.68 9.60 21.50
C ARG A 260 8.91 8.18 21.94
N ASP A 261 7.83 7.48 22.25
CA ASP A 261 7.84 6.06 22.56
C ASP A 261 7.79 5.23 21.26
N TRP A 262 8.96 5.00 20.68
CA TRP A 262 9.10 4.17 19.49
C TRP A 262 8.85 2.68 19.76
N ALA A 263 8.87 2.23 21.02
CA ALA A 263 8.61 0.83 21.36
C ALA A 263 7.14 0.45 21.13
N THR A 264 6.22 1.40 21.28
CA THR A 264 4.78 1.22 21.03
C THR A 264 4.31 1.68 19.65
N ALA A 265 5.22 2.20 18.82
CA ALA A 265 4.91 2.66 17.48
C ALA A 265 4.43 1.51 16.57
N HIS A 266 3.49 1.82 15.67
CA HIS A 266 2.96 0.83 14.73
C HIS A 266 4.08 0.23 13.84
N PRO A 267 4.08 -1.09 13.55
CA PRO A 267 5.13 -1.73 12.74
C PRO A 267 5.38 -1.07 11.37
N TYR A 268 4.31 -0.60 10.71
CA TYR A 268 4.42 0.17 9.47
C TYR A 268 5.28 1.45 9.64
N ILE A 269 5.14 2.19 10.75
CA ILE A 269 5.95 3.39 11.03
C ILE A 269 7.41 2.99 11.15
N LEU A 270 7.72 2.00 12.00
CA LEU A 270 9.09 1.53 12.21
C LEU A 270 9.74 1.01 10.92
N THR A 271 8.93 0.43 10.02
CA THR A 271 9.40 -0.17 8.77
C THR A 271 9.54 0.83 7.63
N HIS A 272 8.66 1.83 7.52
CA HIS A 272 8.55 2.65 6.30
C HIS A 272 8.78 4.15 6.50
N LEU A 273 8.86 4.63 7.75
CA LEU A 273 9.10 6.05 8.03
C LEU A 273 10.42 6.55 7.40
N ALA A 274 11.50 5.75 7.46
CA ALA A 274 12.79 6.12 6.88
C ALA A 274 12.70 6.40 5.37
N SER A 275 11.94 5.57 4.64
CA SER A 275 11.74 5.72 3.19
C SER A 275 10.96 7.01 2.86
N HIS A 276 9.88 7.29 3.59
CA HIS A 276 9.17 8.56 3.43
C HIS A 276 10.03 9.76 3.82
N ALA A 277 10.82 9.67 4.88
CA ALA A 277 11.70 10.75 5.32
C ALA A 277 12.83 11.02 4.32
N ALA A 278 13.41 9.96 3.71
CA ALA A 278 14.40 10.06 2.64
C ALA A 278 13.81 10.76 1.41
N ALA A 279 12.72 10.24 0.86
CA ALA A 279 12.05 10.81 -0.31
C ALA A 279 11.51 12.23 -0.06
N GLY A 280 11.18 12.55 1.19
CA GLY A 280 10.72 13.88 1.62
C GLY A 280 11.84 14.87 1.97
N GLY A 281 13.10 14.44 1.95
CA GLY A 281 14.25 15.28 2.33
C GLY A 281 14.25 15.71 3.80
N VAL A 282 13.70 14.89 4.69
CA VAL A 282 13.65 15.14 6.14
C VAL A 282 14.30 14.04 6.98
N LEU A 283 15.00 13.10 6.33
CA LEU A 283 15.71 12.02 6.99
C LEU A 283 16.77 12.52 7.99
N ASP A 284 17.54 13.56 7.64
CA ASP A 284 18.55 14.13 8.54
C ASP A 284 17.96 14.55 9.90
N ARG A 285 16.73 15.09 9.91
CA ARG A 285 16.02 15.44 11.14
C ARG A 285 15.61 14.19 11.92
N LEU A 286 15.12 13.16 11.24
CA LEU A 286 14.72 11.90 11.86
C LEU A 286 15.92 11.17 12.51
N LEU A 287 17.10 11.22 11.90
CA LEU A 287 18.32 10.63 12.44
C LEU A 287 18.83 11.30 13.73
N THR A 288 18.28 12.46 14.11
CA THR A 288 18.58 13.09 15.40
C THR A 288 17.85 12.43 16.58
N ASP A 289 16.87 11.57 16.31
CA ASP A 289 16.12 10.82 17.32
C ASP A 289 16.85 9.50 17.59
N ALA A 290 17.57 9.42 18.71
CA ALA A 290 18.38 8.26 19.06
C ALA A 290 17.52 7.01 19.27
N GLU A 291 16.32 7.17 19.84
CA GLU A 291 15.38 6.07 20.08
C GLU A 291 14.85 5.51 18.76
N TYR A 292 14.59 6.38 17.78
CA TYR A 292 14.23 5.91 16.45
C TYR A 292 15.28 4.97 15.85
N LEU A 293 16.58 5.27 16.00
CA LEU A 293 17.65 4.41 15.47
C LEU A 293 17.62 2.99 16.08
N VAL A 294 17.25 2.86 17.35
CA VAL A 294 17.17 1.57 18.04
C VAL A 294 15.99 0.73 17.52
N HIS A 295 14.85 1.38 17.28
CA HIS A 295 13.58 0.73 16.97
C HIS A 295 13.28 0.58 15.48
N ALA A 296 13.86 1.42 14.62
CA ALA A 296 13.66 1.38 13.18
C ALA A 296 13.99 0.00 12.59
N HIS A 297 13.26 -0.40 11.57
CA HIS A 297 13.55 -1.64 10.85
C HIS A 297 14.91 -1.52 10.15
N PRO A 298 15.92 -2.36 10.48
CA PRO A 298 17.30 -2.11 10.07
C PRO A 298 17.51 -2.06 8.56
N ALA A 299 16.89 -2.98 7.81
CA ALA A 299 17.04 -3.01 6.36
C ALA A 299 16.42 -1.78 5.68
N SER A 300 15.31 -1.27 6.21
CA SER A 300 14.61 -0.11 5.66
C SER A 300 15.39 1.18 5.95
N LEU A 301 15.88 1.33 7.18
CA LEU A 301 16.70 2.47 7.55
C LEU A 301 18.01 2.47 6.75
N LEU A 302 18.70 1.33 6.65
CA LEU A 302 19.94 1.20 5.87
C LEU A 302 19.79 1.69 4.44
N ARG A 303 18.71 1.31 3.74
CA ARG A 303 18.44 1.76 2.37
C ARG A 303 18.27 3.28 2.30
N ALA A 304 17.58 3.86 3.28
CA ALA A 304 17.36 5.31 3.35
C ALA A 304 18.64 6.11 3.63
N LEU A 305 19.63 5.53 4.33
CA LEU A 305 20.86 6.24 4.71
C LEU A 305 21.72 6.70 3.51
N ASP A 306 21.47 6.18 2.30
CA ASP A 306 22.17 6.61 1.09
C ASP A 306 21.74 8.03 0.64
N SER A 307 20.58 8.52 1.08
CA SER A 307 20.05 9.86 0.74
C SER A 307 20.46 10.96 1.72
N VAL A 308 21.31 10.65 2.72
CA VAL A 308 21.68 11.56 3.80
C VAL A 308 22.70 12.60 3.32
N THR A 309 22.40 13.88 3.53
CA THR A 309 23.23 14.97 2.98
C THR A 309 23.93 15.82 4.03
N ALA A 310 23.40 15.91 5.25
CA ALA A 310 24.04 16.69 6.30
C ALA A 310 25.26 15.97 6.86
N GLU A 311 26.27 16.73 7.27
CA GLU A 311 27.51 16.17 7.83
C GLU A 311 27.26 15.32 9.08
N GLN A 312 26.43 15.85 10.00
CA GLN A 312 26.01 15.12 11.19
C GLN A 312 25.25 13.83 10.82
N GLY A 313 24.31 13.92 9.86
CA GLY A 313 23.58 12.76 9.37
C GLY A 313 24.51 11.69 8.83
N ARG A 314 25.54 12.05 8.04
CA ARG A 314 26.53 11.10 7.50
C ARG A 314 27.34 10.39 8.59
N ARG A 315 27.66 11.08 9.67
CA ARG A 315 28.32 10.46 10.84
C ARG A 315 27.40 9.45 11.52
N VAL A 316 26.15 9.82 11.80
CA VAL A 316 25.14 8.90 12.34
C VAL A 316 24.91 7.68 11.42
N ALA A 317 24.86 7.92 10.11
CA ALA A 317 24.74 6.85 9.11
C ALA A 317 25.93 5.89 9.15
N SER A 318 27.14 6.39 9.37
CA SER A 318 28.36 5.57 9.49
C SER A 318 28.34 4.72 10.76
N VAL A 319 27.92 5.31 11.89
CA VAL A 319 27.68 4.57 13.15
C VAL A 319 26.70 3.44 12.90
N TYR A 320 25.53 3.74 12.32
CA TYR A 320 24.49 2.74 12.10
C TYR A 320 24.96 1.59 11.20
N ARG A 321 25.63 1.91 10.07
CA ARG A 321 26.12 0.90 9.11
C ARG A 321 27.13 -0.08 9.71
N THR A 322 27.91 0.34 10.71
CA THR A 322 28.99 -0.48 11.32
C THR A 322 28.47 -1.83 11.82
N SER A 323 27.35 -1.83 12.53
CA SER A 323 26.77 -3.04 13.14
C SER A 323 25.41 -3.42 12.58
N ALA A 324 24.99 -2.83 11.46
CA ALA A 324 23.63 -3.00 10.96
C ALA A 324 23.24 -4.45 10.63
N HIS A 325 24.21 -5.28 10.25
CA HIS A 325 24.02 -6.71 10.00
C HIS A 325 23.72 -7.53 11.27
N LEU A 326 24.07 -7.01 12.45
CA LEU A 326 23.78 -7.63 13.75
C LEU A 326 22.40 -7.25 14.27
N LEU A 327 21.96 -6.01 14.05
CA LEU A 327 20.75 -5.44 14.66
C LEU A 327 19.50 -6.31 14.50
N PRO A 328 19.18 -6.92 13.32
CA PRO A 328 17.99 -7.75 13.16
C PRO A 328 17.89 -8.92 14.14
N ARG A 329 19.04 -9.43 14.64
CA ARG A 329 19.11 -10.59 15.53
C ARG A 329 19.16 -10.22 17.02
N LEU A 330 19.27 -8.94 17.32
CA LEU A 330 19.42 -8.44 18.68
C LEU A 330 18.08 -7.97 19.24
N ALA A 331 17.87 -8.22 20.53
CA ALA A 331 16.85 -7.53 21.32
C ALA A 331 17.13 -6.02 21.35
N VAL A 332 16.10 -5.22 21.66
CA VAL A 332 16.14 -3.75 21.59
C VAL A 332 17.24 -3.17 22.49
N GLU A 333 17.41 -3.71 23.69
CA GLU A 333 18.43 -3.29 24.66
C GLU A 333 19.83 -3.54 24.10
N ASN A 334 20.06 -4.71 23.50
CA ASN A 334 21.34 -5.04 22.88
C ASN A 334 21.62 -4.20 21.63
N ARG A 335 20.59 -3.84 20.85
CA ARG A 335 20.75 -2.91 19.71
C ARG A 335 21.24 -1.55 20.19
N ARG A 336 20.62 -1.04 21.25
CA ARG A 336 21.00 0.23 21.89
C ARG A 336 22.44 0.21 22.37
N ASP A 337 22.86 -0.84 23.07
CA ASP A 337 24.22 -0.96 23.58
C ASP A 337 25.25 -0.99 22.45
N VAL A 338 24.99 -1.77 21.40
CA VAL A 338 25.85 -1.83 20.21
C VAL A 338 25.96 -0.47 19.53
N LEU A 339 24.83 0.21 19.30
CA LEU A 339 24.82 1.54 18.69
C LEU A 339 25.51 2.59 19.58
N SER A 340 25.40 2.48 20.90
CA SER A 340 26.05 3.37 21.86
C SER A 340 27.57 3.23 21.82
N VAL A 341 28.06 1.98 21.77
CA VAL A 341 29.49 1.67 21.63
C VAL A 341 30.02 2.16 20.28
N ASP A 342 29.30 1.90 19.19
CA ASP A 342 29.70 2.37 17.86
C ASP A 342 29.71 3.90 17.79
N ALA A 343 28.72 4.58 18.37
CA ALA A 343 28.70 6.04 18.45
C ALA A 343 29.95 6.57 19.17
N ALA A 344 30.35 5.96 20.29
CA ALA A 344 31.57 6.34 21.00
C ALA A 344 32.84 6.12 20.15
N ARG A 345 32.93 5.00 19.40
CA ARG A 345 34.07 4.68 18.52
C ARG A 345 34.23 5.68 17.38
N TYR A 346 33.12 6.21 16.86
CA TYR A 346 33.11 7.22 15.80
C TYR A 346 33.19 8.67 16.32
N GLY A 347 33.36 8.87 17.64
CA GLY A 347 33.47 10.20 18.25
C GLY A 347 32.14 10.95 18.44
N GLU A 348 31.01 10.28 18.21
CA GLU A 348 29.65 10.83 18.37
C GLU A 348 29.19 10.76 19.83
N GLN A 349 29.84 11.56 20.69
CA GLN A 349 29.64 11.50 22.15
C GLN A 349 28.22 11.84 22.60
N GLU A 350 27.55 12.80 21.95
CA GLU A 350 26.17 13.16 22.30
C GLU A 350 25.20 12.00 21.97
N LEU A 351 25.35 11.38 20.80
CA LEU A 351 24.55 10.23 20.42
C LEU A 351 24.77 9.05 21.38
N SER A 352 26.04 8.74 21.70
CA SER A 352 26.39 7.69 22.66
C SER A 352 25.75 7.94 24.04
N ARG A 353 25.84 9.18 24.56
CA ARG A 353 25.20 9.56 25.83
C ARG A 353 23.68 9.40 25.81
N ARG A 354 23.01 9.79 24.71
CA ARG A 354 21.55 9.65 24.58
C ARG A 354 21.13 8.17 24.53
N LEU A 355 21.82 7.36 23.73
CA LEU A 355 21.57 5.93 23.64
C LEU A 355 21.76 5.23 25.00
N ALA A 356 22.82 5.57 25.74
CA ALA A 356 23.10 5.01 27.06
C ALA A 356 22.04 5.39 28.11
N ARG A 357 21.39 6.56 28.01
CA ARG A 357 20.37 7.02 28.97
C ARG A 357 19.03 6.31 28.80
N GLY A 358 18.59 6.06 27.57
CA GLY A 358 17.29 5.43 27.29
C GLY A 358 17.16 3.99 27.79
N GLY A 359 18.27 3.31 28.13
CA GLY A 359 18.24 1.97 28.72
C GLY A 359 17.85 1.93 30.21
N VAL A 360 17.86 3.06 30.92
CA VAL A 360 17.71 3.09 32.39
C VAL A 360 16.24 3.20 32.84
N ALA A 361 15.33 3.66 31.96
CA ALA A 361 13.92 3.83 32.30
C ALA A 361 13.10 2.52 32.33
N GLY A 362 13.54 1.46 31.63
CA GLY A 362 12.83 0.18 31.56
C GLY A 362 13.06 -0.77 32.75
N ALA A 363 13.99 -0.47 33.66
CA ALA A 363 14.37 -1.37 34.75
C ALA A 363 13.63 -1.13 36.08
N VAL A 364 12.78 -0.10 36.18
CA VAL A 364 12.07 0.27 37.41
C VAL A 364 10.56 0.07 37.25
N GLY A 365 10.14 -1.18 37.01
CA GLY A 365 8.70 -1.49 36.85
C GLY A 365 8.28 -2.94 37.10
N HIS A 366 9.18 -3.82 37.54
CA HIS A 366 8.81 -5.19 37.90
C HIS A 366 9.66 -5.74 39.04
N ARG A 367 9.41 -5.23 40.25
CA ARG A 367 9.75 -5.95 41.49
C ARG A 367 8.56 -5.95 42.44
N GLY A 368 7.89 -7.10 42.44
CA GLY A 368 7.30 -7.70 43.63
C GLY A 368 5.82 -7.44 43.84
N VAL A 369 5.00 -8.48 43.61
CA VAL A 369 4.00 -8.92 44.60
C VAL A 369 3.99 -10.45 44.64
N GLY A 370 3.98 -10.96 45.87
CA GLY A 370 4.28 -12.33 46.26
C GLY A 370 3.29 -13.41 45.80
N ALA A 371 3.82 -14.62 45.83
CA ALA A 371 3.03 -15.84 45.88
C ALA A 371 2.20 -15.90 47.16
N SER A 372 0.89 -16.11 47.02
CA SER A 372 0.07 -16.79 48.02
C SER A 372 -1.11 -17.42 47.29
N GLY A 373 -1.27 -18.73 47.44
CA GLY A 373 -2.35 -19.48 46.81
C GLY A 373 -3.68 -19.34 47.53
N ALA A 374 -4.77 -19.50 46.77
CA ALA A 374 -6.04 -20.03 47.24
C ALA A 374 -6.85 -20.52 46.02
N SER A 375 -7.28 -21.78 46.07
CA SER A 375 -8.28 -22.36 45.19
C SER A 375 -9.64 -21.68 45.37
N ALA A 376 -10.38 -21.50 44.27
CA ALA A 376 -11.84 -21.64 44.23
C ALA A 376 -12.32 -21.83 42.78
N ASP A 377 -13.36 -22.64 42.67
CA ASP A 377 -13.99 -23.29 41.53
C ASP A 377 -14.90 -22.41 40.64
N VAL A 378 -15.06 -22.85 39.37
CA VAL A 378 -16.29 -22.85 38.51
C VAL A 378 -16.83 -21.45 38.08
N ASP A 379 -17.18 -21.10 36.83
CA ASP A 379 -17.88 -21.80 35.75
C ASP A 379 -17.81 -21.04 34.40
N ASP A 380 -18.05 -21.81 33.33
CA ASP A 380 -18.71 -21.56 32.05
C ASP A 380 -18.35 -20.41 31.07
N GLY A 381 -18.12 -20.82 29.81
CA GLY A 381 -18.93 -20.27 28.71
C GLY A 381 -18.27 -19.37 27.67
N ARG A 382 -17.66 -20.00 26.65
CA ARG A 382 -17.87 -19.80 25.19
C ARG A 382 -16.58 -19.66 24.37
N ARG A 383 -16.17 -20.80 23.82
CA ARG A 383 -15.37 -20.92 22.59
C ARG A 383 -16.16 -20.39 21.40
N CYS A 384 -15.51 -19.56 20.58
CA CYS A 384 -15.81 -19.48 19.15
C CYS A 384 -14.71 -20.21 18.40
N ASP A 385 -14.95 -21.50 18.14
CA ASP A 385 -14.23 -22.25 17.11
C ASP A 385 -14.61 -21.66 15.74
N ARG A 386 -13.64 -21.26 14.93
CA ARG A 386 -13.82 -21.21 13.48
C ARG A 386 -12.65 -21.84 12.77
N ALA A 387 -12.99 -22.93 12.08
CA ALA A 387 -12.13 -23.87 11.42
C ALA A 387 -11.36 -23.24 10.24
N THR A 388 -10.09 -23.62 10.19
CA THR A 388 -9.16 -23.50 9.07
C THR A 388 -9.67 -24.30 7.86
N ARG A 389 -9.77 -23.66 6.70
CA ARG A 389 -9.70 -24.33 5.39
C ARG A 389 -8.85 -23.50 4.43
N HIS A 390 -7.69 -24.05 4.09
CA HIS A 390 -6.87 -23.62 2.96
C HIS A 390 -7.65 -23.76 1.65
N LYS A 391 -7.68 -22.70 0.83
CA LYS A 391 -7.74 -22.76 -0.63
C LYS A 391 -7.24 -21.42 -1.20
N HIS A 392 -6.22 -21.48 -2.06
CA HIS A 392 -5.85 -20.39 -2.96
C HIS A 392 -7.07 -20.02 -3.81
N GLN A 393 -7.55 -18.78 -3.71
CA GLN A 393 -8.52 -18.18 -4.62
C GLN A 393 -8.52 -16.65 -4.45
N GLN A 394 -8.77 -15.96 -5.57
CA GLN A 394 -8.86 -14.51 -5.76
C GLN A 394 -9.68 -13.81 -4.65
N PRO A 395 -9.41 -12.52 -4.35
CA PRO A 395 -10.08 -11.84 -3.25
C PRO A 395 -11.60 -11.76 -3.50
N PRO A 396 -12.44 -12.03 -2.47
CA PRO A 396 -13.89 -12.04 -2.62
C PRO A 396 -14.43 -10.63 -2.82
N ALA A 397 -15.49 -10.52 -3.62
CA ALA A 397 -16.25 -9.28 -3.81
C ALA A 397 -16.88 -8.84 -2.47
N CYS A 398 -16.49 -7.67 -1.98
CA CYS A 398 -17.16 -7.01 -0.85
C CYS A 398 -18.65 -6.83 -1.17
N HIS A 399 -19.50 -7.57 -0.45
CA HIS A 399 -20.95 -7.47 -0.53
C HIS A 399 -21.46 -6.23 0.23
N CYS A 400 -21.76 -5.15 -0.49
CA CYS A 400 -22.51 -4.01 0.02
C CYS A 400 -24.02 -4.34 0.05
N ARG A 401 -24.58 -4.66 1.23
CA ARG A 401 -26.03 -4.77 1.43
C ARG A 401 -26.67 -3.38 1.57
N GLY A 402 -27.34 -2.91 0.51
CA GLY A 402 -28.18 -1.71 0.57
C GLY A 402 -29.46 -1.93 1.40
N ARG A 403 -29.66 -1.10 2.44
CA ARG A 403 -30.93 -1.04 3.20
C ARG A 403 -31.98 -0.22 2.43
N ARG A 404 -33.15 -0.83 2.22
CA ARG A 404 -34.35 -0.22 1.63
C ARG A 404 -34.87 0.94 2.49
N ARG A 405 -35.12 2.11 1.87
CA ARG A 405 -36.04 3.14 2.40
C ARG A 405 -37.48 2.62 2.28
N ARG A 406 -38.24 2.60 3.38
CA ARG A 406 -39.70 2.41 3.34
C ARG A 406 -40.37 3.76 3.09
N GLY A 407 -41.16 3.80 2.01
CA GLY A 407 -42.02 4.93 1.65
C GLY A 407 -43.24 5.05 2.55
N ALA A 408 -43.81 6.25 2.53
CA ALA A 408 -44.95 6.73 3.28
C ALA A 408 -46.21 5.88 3.10
N GLY A 409 -46.92 5.64 4.21
CA GLY A 409 -48.28 5.15 4.23
C GLY A 409 -49.22 6.29 4.63
N VAL A 410 -50.10 6.66 3.70
CA VAL A 410 -51.28 7.51 3.92
C VAL A 410 -52.28 6.73 4.79
N GLY A 411 -52.82 7.38 5.83
CA GLY A 411 -53.85 6.82 6.69
C GLY A 411 -54.71 7.92 7.31
N SER A 412 -55.87 8.15 6.69
CA SER A 412 -57.00 8.93 7.19
C SER A 412 -57.59 8.28 8.46
N ALA A 413 -58.01 9.10 9.44
CA ALA A 413 -59.15 8.81 10.30
C ALA A 413 -59.64 10.06 11.06
N ASP A 414 -60.96 10.23 10.99
CA ASP A 414 -61.86 11.14 11.72
C ASP A 414 -61.56 11.37 13.21
N ARG A 415 -61.58 12.63 13.65
CA ARG A 415 -62.66 13.26 14.44
C ARG A 415 -62.32 14.70 14.81
#